data_AF-A0A4Q8TPB0-F1
#
_entry.id   AF-A0A4Q8TPB0-F1
#
_cell.length_a   1.000
_cell.length_b   1.000
_cell.length_c   1.000
_cell.angle_alpha   90.00
_cell.angle_beta   90.00
_cell.angle_gamma   90.00
#
_symmetry.space_group_name_H-M   'P 1'
#
loop_
_entity.id
_entity.type
_entity.pdbx_description
1 polymer ?
#
loop_
_entity_poly.entity_id
_entity_poly.type
_entity_poly.pdbx_seq_one_letter_code
_entity_poly.pdbx_strand_id
1 'polypeptide(L)' 'MAKGHRKTPEEKAAVAKQKRKQRRAKRKKEARDNLTKEEILQDDRFFCIAGYTSGGAPYGVTWEEKDLKPWEDLEENE' A
#
# COMPACT_ATOMS: atom_id res chain seq x y z
N MET A 1 -43.42 -21.75 -2.60
CA MET A 1 -42.30 -21.45 -3.52
C MET A 1 -42.05 -19.95 -3.53
N ALA A 2 -40.90 -19.48 -3.03
CA ALA A 2 -40.59 -18.05 -3.02
C ALA A 2 -40.27 -17.61 -4.47
N LYS A 3 -41.17 -16.85 -5.09
CA LYS A 3 -40.91 -16.21 -6.39
C LYS A 3 -39.78 -15.19 -6.18
N GLY A 4 -38.59 -15.51 -6.70
CA GLY A 4 -37.43 -14.62 -6.64
C GLY A 4 -37.77 -13.26 -7.23
N HIS A 5 -37.60 -12.21 -6.44
CA HIS A 5 -37.86 -10.84 -6.85
C HIS A 5 -36.87 -10.46 -7.96
N ARG A 6 -37.33 -10.39 -9.21
CA ARG A 6 -36.53 -9.85 -10.32
C ARG A 6 -36.37 -8.35 -10.09
N LYS A 7 -35.15 -7.95 -9.71
CA LYS A 7 -34.77 -6.53 -9.55
C LYS A 7 -35.15 -5.76 -10.82
N THR A 8 -35.91 -4.68 -10.66
CA THR A 8 -36.32 -3.78 -11.74
C THR A 8 -35.08 -3.20 -12.44
N PRO A 9 -35.19 -2.81 -13.72
CA PRO A 9 -34.08 -2.21 -14.47
C PRO A 9 -33.51 -0.95 -13.77
N GLU A 10 -34.35 -0.23 -13.04
CA GLU A 10 -33.98 0.95 -12.25
C GLU A 10 -33.06 0.60 -11.06
N GLU A 11 -33.36 -0.49 -10.34
CA GLU A 11 -32.53 -0.98 -9.25
C GLU A 11 -31.16 -1.48 -9.75
N LYS A 12 -31.13 -2.15 -10.91
CA LYS A 12 -29.87 -2.54 -11.56
C LYS A 12 -29.01 -1.33 -11.93
N ALA A 13 -29.62 -0.27 -12.44
CA ALA A 13 -28.92 0.96 -12.81
C ALA A 13 -28.34 1.68 -11.57
N ALA A 14 -29.08 1.72 -10.46
CA ALA A 14 -28.61 2.28 -9.20
C ALA A 14 -27.39 1.51 -8.65
N VAL A 15 -27.44 0.18 -8.66
CA VAL A 15 -26.32 -0.68 -8.24
C VAL A 15 -25.10 -0.49 -9.13
N ALA A 16 -25.28 -0.36 -10.45
CA ALA A 16 -24.18 -0.12 -11.38
C ALA A 16 -23.50 1.24 -11.11
N LYS A 17 -24.28 2.30 -10.86
CA LYS A 17 -23.74 3.62 -10.50
C LYS A 17 -22.95 3.57 -9.18
N GLN A 18 -23.45 2.85 -8.18
CA GLN A 18 -22.75 2.67 -6.90
C GLN A 18 -21.42 1.92 -7.07
N LYS A 19 -21.42 0.79 -7.78
CA LYS A 19 -20.18 0.03 -8.06
C LYS A 19 -19.17 0.86 -8.85
N ARG A 20 -19.61 1.68 -9.80
CA ARG A 20 -18.73 2.59 -10.56
C ARG A 20 -18.07 3.63 -9.65
N LYS A 21 -18.82 4.22 -8.70
CA LYS A 21 -18.26 5.15 -7.71
C LYS A 21 -17.22 4.48 -6.82
N GLN A 22 -17.52 3.28 -6.30
CA GLN A 22 -16.56 2.52 -5.49
C GLN A 22 -15.28 2.18 -6.25
N ARG A 23 -15.40 1.71 -7.50
CA ARG A 23 -14.22 1.44 -8.36
C ARG A 23 -13.39 2.69 -8.61
N ARG A 24 -14.01 3.86 -8.79
CA ARG A 24 -13.30 5.13 -8.98
C ARG A 24 -12.57 5.57 -7.70
N ALA A 25 -13.19 5.42 -6.54
CA ALA A 25 -12.56 5.70 -5.26
C ALA A 25 -11.36 4.78 -5.00
N LYS A 26 -11.51 3.47 -5.26
CA LYS A 26 -10.43 2.49 -5.15
C LYS A 26 -9.24 2.86 -6.04
N ARG A 27 -9.48 3.13 -7.33
CA ARG A 27 -8.44 3.55 -8.28
C ARG A 27 -7.72 4.84 -7.85
N LYS A 28 -8.44 5.82 -7.28
CA LYS A 28 -7.82 7.06 -6.79
C LYS A 28 -6.91 6.79 -5.59
N LYS A 29 -7.32 5.88 -4.68
CA LYS A 29 -6.48 5.45 -3.56
C LYS A 29 -5.25 4.69 -4.05
N GLU A 30 -5.41 3.71 -4.93
CA GLU A 30 -4.30 2.95 -5.52
C GLU A 30 -3.33 3.86 -6.28
N ALA A 31 -3.81 4.85 -7.04
CA ALA A 31 -2.93 5.80 -7.74
C ALA A 31 -2.12 6.67 -6.76
N ARG A 32 -2.74 7.12 -5.65
CA ARG A 32 -2.03 7.86 -4.60
C ARG A 32 -1.00 6.98 -3.90
N ASP A 33 -1.39 5.76 -3.54
CA ASP A 33 -0.49 4.80 -2.87
C ASP A 33 0.68 4.39 -3.78
N ASN A 34 0.47 4.30 -5.10
CA ASN A 34 1.56 4.06 -6.06
C ASN A 34 2.47 5.28 -6.23
N LEU A 35 1.92 6.49 -6.33
CA LEU A 35 2.72 7.72 -6.42
C LEU A 35 3.64 7.88 -5.19
N THR A 36 3.11 7.63 -3.99
CA THR A 36 3.90 7.67 -2.75
C THR A 36 4.98 6.60 -2.70
N LYS A 37 4.75 5.42 -3.31
CA LYS A 37 5.79 4.39 -3.44
C LYS A 37 6.90 4.83 -4.38
N GLU A 38 6.57 5.43 -5.53
CA GLU A 38 7.57 5.93 -6.47
C GLU A 38 8.38 7.10 -5.90
N GLU A 39 7.75 8.07 -5.24
CA GLU A 39 8.45 9.18 -4.56
C GLU A 39 9.45 8.70 -3.51
N ILE A 40 9.14 7.57 -2.86
CA ILE A 40 9.93 7.04 -1.76
C ILE A 40 11.00 6.04 -2.25
N LEU A 41 10.78 5.38 -3.39
CA LEU A 41 11.88 4.72 -4.11
C LEU A 41 12.92 5.72 -4.62
N GLN A 42 12.55 6.99 -4.76
CA GLN A 42 13.47 8.11 -5.05
C GLN A 42 14.04 8.75 -3.77
N ASP A 43 13.68 8.27 -2.59
CA ASP A 43 14.13 8.81 -1.31
C ASP A 43 15.50 8.23 -0.95
N ASP A 44 16.57 8.97 -1.30
CA ASP A 44 17.98 8.61 -1.06
C ASP A 44 18.35 8.43 0.41
N ARG A 45 17.44 8.70 1.36
CA ARG A 45 17.67 8.50 2.80
C ARG A 45 17.75 7.01 3.18
N PHE A 46 17.07 6.15 2.44
CA PHE A 46 17.04 4.71 2.70
C PHE A 46 17.75 3.94 1.59
N PHE A 47 18.63 3.01 1.97
CA PHE A 47 19.18 2.04 1.02
C PHE A 47 18.09 1.07 0.54
N CYS A 48 17.19 0.66 1.42
CA CYS A 48 16.08 -0.22 1.08
C CYS A 48 14.90 -0.02 2.03
N ILE A 49 13.70 0.19 1.49
CA ILE A 49 12.48 0.35 2.29
C ILE A 49 11.75 -0.98 2.36
N ALA A 50 11.66 -1.52 3.57
CA ALA A 50 11.05 -2.81 3.83
C ALA A 50 9.50 -2.71 3.86
N GLY A 51 8.96 -1.53 4.13
CA GLY A 51 7.52 -1.30 4.10
C GLY A 51 7.07 0.06 4.60
N TYR A 52 5.76 0.19 4.76
CA TYR A 52 5.09 1.37 5.28
C TYR A 52 4.32 1.03 6.54
N THR A 53 4.47 1.87 7.56
CA THR A 53 3.63 1.79 8.74
C THR A 53 2.18 2.14 8.40
N SER A 54 1.23 1.78 9.27
CA SER A 54 -0.19 2.15 9.06
C SER A 54 -0.41 3.67 8.99
N GLY A 55 0.53 4.48 9.46
CA GLY A 55 0.53 5.94 9.35
C GLY A 55 1.15 6.50 8.06
N GLY A 56 1.67 5.63 7.18
CA GLY A 56 2.32 6.02 5.93
C GLY A 56 3.78 6.43 6.05
N ALA A 57 4.39 6.34 7.24
CA ALA A 57 5.82 6.55 7.39
C ALA A 57 6.60 5.33 6.85
N PRO A 58 7.61 5.53 5.98
CA PRO A 58 8.46 4.46 5.50
C PRO A 58 9.37 3.95 6.62
N TYR A 59 9.61 2.64 6.65
CA TYR A 59 10.65 2.04 7.48
C TYR A 59 11.51 1.12 6.62
N GLY A 60 12.80 1.10 6.89
CA GLY A 60 13.77 0.46 6.03
C GLY A 60 15.19 0.58 6.57
N VAL A 61 16.12 0.03 5.80
CA VAL A 61 17.54 0.08 6.08
C VAL A 61 18.09 1.37 5.47
N THR A 62 18.74 2.20 6.29
CA THR A 62 19.42 3.42 5.85
C THR A 62 20.80 3.08 5.27
N TRP A 63 21.40 4.03 4.55
CA TRP A 63 22.80 3.90 4.12
C TRP A 63 23.74 3.78 5.33
N GLU A 64 23.49 4.55 6.38
CA GLU A 64 24.24 4.49 7.64
C GLU A 64 24.19 3.09 8.26
N GLU A 65 23.01 2.44 8.31
CA GLU A 65 22.88 1.07 8.82
C GLU A 65 23.51 0.01 7.90
N LYS A 66 23.52 0.22 6.58
CA LYS A 66 24.22 -0.69 5.64
C LYS A 66 25.73 -0.64 5.78
N ASP A 67 26.30 0.53 6.03
CA ASP A 67 27.73 0.69 6.26
C ASP A 67 28.16 0.16 7.64
N LEU A 68 27.23 0.04 8.60
CA LEU A 68 27.49 -0.37 9.97
C LEU A 68 27.56 -1.88 10.23
N LYS A 69 27.31 -2.80 9.27
CA LYS A 69 27.53 -4.24 9.53
C LYS A 69 28.16 -5.00 8.37
N PRO A 70 29.26 -5.74 8.68
CA PRO A 70 29.00 -7.15 8.92
C PRO A 70 29.57 -7.85 10.19
N TRP A 71 30.43 -7.30 11.08
CA TRP A 71 31.12 -8.17 12.07
C TRP A 71 31.39 -7.69 13.51
N GLU A 72 31.10 -6.45 13.93
CA GLU A 72 31.59 -5.98 15.25
C GLU A 72 30.91 -6.60 16.50
N ASP A 73 29.77 -7.27 16.37
CA ASP A 73 29.04 -7.85 17.52
C ASP A 73 29.38 -9.33 17.81
N LEU A 74 30.16 -10.01 16.96
CA LEU A 74 30.40 -11.47 17.11
C LEU A 74 31.73 -11.81 17.80
N GLU A 75 32.56 -10.83 18.15
CA GLU A 75 33.89 -11.05 18.74
C GLU A 75 33.94 -10.91 20.27
N GLU A 76 32.86 -10.58 20.96
CA GLU A 76 32.85 -10.47 22.44
C GLU A 76 32.15 -11.67 23.11
N ASN A 77 32.62 -12.89 22.81
CA ASN A 77 32.38 -14.07 23.66
C ASN A 77 33.53 -15.07 23.49
N GLU A 78 34.75 -14.67 23.86
CA GLU A 78 35.82 -15.59 24.27
C GLU A 78 35.82 -15.75 25.79
#